data_AF-A0A3D3P2C6-F1
#
_entry.id   AF-A0A3D3P2C6-F1
#
_cell.length_a   1.000
_cell.length_b   1.000
_cell.length_c   1.000
_cell.angle_alpha   90.00
_cell.angle_beta   90.00
_cell.angle_gamma   90.00
#
_symmetry.space_group_name_H-M   'P 1'
#
loop_
_entity.id
_entity.type
_entity.pdbx_description
1 polymer ?
#
loop_
_entity_poly.entity_id
_entity_poly.type
_entity_poly.pdbx_seq_one_letter_code
_entity_poly.pdbx_strand_id
1 'polypeptide(L)'
;MSKEVLIVGGGVVGLSIAYYLASTNHSVRIIERDNSLARSCSEGNAGMVVPSHFIPLAAPGVISQGLKWMFNPTSPFYLRPRLSPSLARWIWLFTKHSTKRHVSNTQELLRDLSLESRRLHVELSKNENFPLIQKGLLMLCQSNAGLEEEAKVAEEAHTLGLEAEVCDQNRLKELEPNAQINAKGGIWWPQDCHLSPEDFIQALRDSILQNGGEFTLGEVEKLEADHRKVKNVITKSGEIYSAETIVLAGGIDTTELVKQVDLTLPMQGGKGYSVTLPEPIANPLLCSLLKEGRVAVTPMGGTLRVSGTMEICGTDTSVSKRRLRGVLEAFCKFYPQYSPSDFENLEPWVGLRPCSPDGLPYLGFSPQHDNLIIATGHSMMGLSLAPVTGKLVADLVSGNKSTINLSQLSPGRF
;
A
#
# COMPACT_ATOMS: atom_id res chain seq x y z
N MET A 1 -28.34 -10.39 -9.12
CA MET A 1 -28.57 -9.85 -10.48
C MET A 1 -27.23 -9.40 -11.02
N SER A 2 -26.97 -9.62 -12.31
CA SER A 2 -25.77 -9.06 -12.97
C SER A 2 -25.82 -7.53 -12.92
N LYS A 3 -24.66 -6.88 -12.88
CA LYS A 3 -24.51 -5.41 -12.88
C LYS A 3 -23.34 -5.05 -13.77
N GLU A 4 -23.46 -3.91 -14.46
CA GLU A 4 -22.34 -3.26 -15.13
C GLU A 4 -21.54 -2.42 -14.13
N VAL A 5 -20.25 -2.72 -14.00
CA VAL A 5 -19.34 -2.05 -13.08
C VAL A 5 -18.19 -1.39 -13.84
N LEU A 6 -18.04 -0.09 -13.66
CA LEU A 6 -16.93 0.69 -14.19
C LEU A 6 -15.94 1.04 -13.09
N ILE A 7 -14.69 0.62 -13.24
CA ILE A 7 -13.60 0.87 -12.29
C ILE A 7 -12.65 1.91 -12.88
N VAL A 8 -12.45 3.02 -12.18
CA VAL A 8 -11.50 4.07 -12.56
C VAL A 8 -10.21 3.87 -11.76
N GLY A 9 -9.15 3.46 -12.46
CA GLY A 9 -7.84 3.13 -11.90
C GLY A 9 -7.52 1.64 -11.98
N GLY A 10 -6.44 1.30 -12.68
CA GLY A 10 -5.94 -0.06 -12.93
C GLY A 10 -4.75 -0.47 -12.04
N GLY A 11 -4.54 0.19 -10.90
CA GLY A 11 -3.58 -0.26 -9.89
C GLY A 11 -4.06 -1.53 -9.16
N VAL A 12 -3.23 -2.08 -8.27
CA VAL A 12 -3.50 -3.36 -7.58
C VAL A 12 -4.85 -3.42 -6.87
N VAL A 13 -5.33 -2.30 -6.32
CA VAL A 13 -6.66 -2.20 -5.70
C VAL A 13 -7.76 -2.35 -6.75
N GLY A 14 -7.70 -1.59 -7.85
CA GLY A 14 -8.66 -1.66 -8.96
C GLY A 14 -8.67 -3.03 -9.63
N LEU A 15 -7.49 -3.62 -9.85
CA LEU A 15 -7.35 -4.97 -10.39
C LEU A 15 -7.92 -6.03 -9.43
N SER A 16 -7.70 -5.91 -8.13
CA SER A 16 -8.28 -6.84 -7.15
C SER A 16 -9.81 -6.74 -7.15
N ILE A 17 -10.37 -5.53 -7.22
CA ILE A 17 -11.83 -5.32 -7.35
C ILE A 17 -12.35 -5.99 -8.61
N ALA A 18 -11.69 -5.74 -9.75
CA ALA A 18 -12.08 -6.31 -11.02
C ALA A 18 -12.00 -7.83 -11.04
N TYR A 19 -10.95 -8.42 -10.44
CA TYR A 19 -10.77 -9.86 -10.31
C TYR A 19 -11.98 -10.51 -9.62
N TYR A 20 -12.34 -10.04 -8.42
CA TYR A 20 -13.45 -10.63 -7.68
C TYR A 20 -14.79 -10.38 -8.36
N LEU A 21 -14.98 -9.24 -9.03
CA LEU A 21 -16.21 -8.98 -9.79
C LEU A 21 -16.31 -9.83 -11.06
N ALA A 22 -15.23 -9.97 -11.83
CA ALA A 22 -15.20 -10.76 -13.07
C ALA A 22 -15.34 -12.26 -12.79
N SER A 23 -14.88 -12.74 -11.64
CA SER A 23 -15.13 -14.11 -11.17
C SER A 23 -16.59 -14.39 -10.78
N THR A 24 -17.46 -13.37 -10.87
CA THR A 24 -18.90 -13.46 -10.62
C THR A 24 -19.69 -13.02 -11.85
N ASN A 25 -21.03 -13.06 -11.81
CA ASN A 25 -21.88 -12.70 -12.94
C ASN A 25 -21.93 -11.17 -13.23
N HIS A 26 -20.91 -10.38 -12.91
CA HIS A 26 -20.87 -8.93 -13.20
C HIS A 26 -20.09 -8.63 -14.47
N SER A 27 -20.54 -7.63 -15.24
CA SER A 27 -19.76 -7.08 -16.35
C SER A 27 -18.82 -6.02 -15.80
N VAL A 28 -17.52 -6.11 -16.10
CA VAL A 28 -16.49 -5.27 -15.50
C VAL A 28 -15.68 -4.59 -16.58
N ARG A 29 -15.56 -3.26 -16.48
CA ARG A 29 -14.64 -2.46 -17.30
C ARG A 29 -13.72 -1.63 -16.42
N ILE A 30 -12.43 -1.65 -16.73
CA ILE A 30 -11.42 -0.83 -16.05
C ILE A 30 -10.97 0.27 -17.01
N ILE A 31 -10.98 1.52 -16.56
CA ILE A 31 -10.35 2.66 -17.25
C ILE A 31 -9.05 3.01 -16.52
N GLU A 32 -7.93 2.95 -17.24
CA GLU A 32 -6.60 3.29 -16.73
C GLU A 32 -5.87 4.19 -17.72
N ARG A 33 -5.16 5.20 -17.23
CA ARG A 33 -4.45 6.20 -18.06
C ARG A 33 -3.12 5.70 -18.62
N ASP A 34 -2.52 4.70 -17.97
CA ASP A 34 -1.21 4.16 -18.33
C ASP A 34 -1.26 2.63 -18.38
N ASN A 35 -1.23 2.07 -19.59
CA ASN A 35 -1.27 0.62 -19.78
C ASN A 35 -0.08 -0.11 -19.15
N SER A 36 1.08 0.56 -19.03
CA SER A 36 2.28 -0.03 -18.44
C SER A 36 2.24 -0.07 -16.91
N LEU A 37 1.40 0.80 -16.30
CA LEU A 37 1.37 1.05 -14.86
C LEU A 37 2.71 1.54 -14.26
N ALA A 38 3.68 1.93 -15.10
CA ALA A 38 5.04 2.35 -14.72
C ALA A 38 5.06 3.42 -13.63
N ARG A 39 4.07 4.31 -13.64
CA ARG A 39 3.93 5.42 -12.69
C ARG A 39 2.97 5.15 -11.54
N SER A 40 2.40 3.94 -11.48
CA SER A 40 1.47 3.54 -10.43
C SER A 40 2.23 3.15 -9.17
N CYS A 41 1.66 3.44 -7.99
CA CYS A 41 2.22 3.01 -6.71
C CYS A 41 2.20 1.49 -6.48
N SER A 42 1.58 0.76 -7.41
CA SER A 42 1.44 -0.68 -7.34
C SER A 42 2.72 -1.36 -7.82
N GLU A 43 3.30 -0.87 -8.93
CA GLU A 43 4.49 -1.48 -9.54
C GLU A 43 5.72 -1.33 -8.65
N GLY A 44 6.10 -0.11 -8.26
CA GLY A 44 7.23 0.10 -7.36
C GLY A 44 6.95 -0.18 -5.88
N ASN A 45 5.90 -0.95 -5.58
CA ASN A 45 5.64 -1.39 -4.21
C ASN A 45 6.77 -2.31 -3.72
N ALA A 46 6.96 -2.40 -2.40
CA ALA A 46 7.93 -3.32 -1.80
C ALA A 46 7.48 -4.80 -1.86
N GLY A 47 6.24 -5.09 -2.27
CA GLY A 47 5.77 -6.47 -2.46
C GLY A 47 5.49 -7.23 -1.16
N MET A 48 5.39 -6.55 -0.03
CA MET A 48 5.15 -7.19 1.27
C MET A 48 3.65 -7.33 1.57
N VAL A 49 3.26 -8.47 2.12
CA VAL A 49 1.92 -8.75 2.68
C VAL A 49 2.08 -8.90 4.19
N VAL A 50 1.54 -7.94 4.94
CA VAL A 50 2.00 -7.67 6.31
C VAL A 50 0.86 -7.62 7.35
N PRO A 51 0.30 -8.78 7.73
CA PRO A 51 -0.51 -8.89 8.95
C PRO A 51 0.08 -8.24 10.20
N SER A 52 1.41 -8.19 10.32
CA SER A 52 2.13 -7.52 11.40
C SER A 52 1.86 -6.01 11.51
N HIS A 53 1.34 -5.34 10.47
CA HIS A 53 1.15 -3.88 10.43
C HIS A 53 -0.25 -3.46 10.94
N PHE A 54 -0.55 -3.80 12.20
CA PHE A 54 -1.82 -3.44 12.85
C PHE A 54 -1.83 -2.02 13.46
N ILE A 55 -0.68 -1.34 13.52
CA ILE A 55 -0.58 0.05 13.99
C ILE A 55 -0.76 1.01 12.80
N PRO A 56 -1.75 1.93 12.83
CA PRO A 56 -1.96 2.88 11.73
C PRO A 56 -0.78 3.85 11.59
N LEU A 57 -0.61 4.42 10.39
CA LEU A 57 0.40 5.46 10.13
C LEU A 57 0.27 6.65 11.12
N ALA A 58 -0.96 6.99 11.50
CA ALA A 58 -1.24 7.99 12.51
C ALA A 58 -1.16 7.37 13.92
N ALA A 59 0.05 7.31 14.47
CA ALA A 59 0.32 6.75 15.79
C ALA A 59 1.03 7.74 16.72
N PRO A 60 0.95 7.54 18.06
CA PRO A 60 1.69 8.34 19.03
C PRO A 60 3.19 8.40 18.72
N GLY A 61 3.81 9.56 18.94
CA GLY A 61 5.25 9.75 18.75
C GLY A 61 5.70 9.99 17.30
N VAL A 62 4.87 9.65 16.30
CA VAL A 62 5.18 9.88 14.87
C VAL A 62 5.36 11.38 14.58
N ILE A 63 4.59 12.26 15.23
CA ILE A 63 4.71 13.71 15.05
C ILE A 63 6.08 14.23 15.54
N SER A 64 6.44 13.90 16.78
CA SER A 64 7.73 14.30 17.35
C SER A 64 8.91 13.73 16.57
N GLN A 65 8.78 12.49 16.09
CA GLN A 65 9.78 11.85 15.25
C GLN A 65 9.87 12.54 13.88
N GLY A 66 8.73 12.85 13.27
CA GLY A 66 8.62 13.60 12.01
C GLY A 66 9.28 14.98 12.10
N LEU A 67 9.04 15.74 13.17
CA LEU A 67 9.68 17.04 13.40
C LEU A 67 11.21 16.92 13.53
N LYS A 68 11.71 15.93 14.29
CA LYS A 68 13.14 15.65 14.39
C LYS A 68 13.76 15.33 13.03
N TRP A 69 13.04 14.54 12.24
CA TRP A 69 13.44 14.09 10.91
C TRP A 69 13.47 15.20 9.85
N MET A 70 12.62 16.22 9.98
CA MET A 70 12.62 17.36 9.04
C MET A 70 13.97 18.11 8.98
N PHE A 71 14.78 18.04 10.04
CA PHE A 71 16.11 18.69 10.08
C PHE A 71 17.24 17.83 9.47
N ASN A 72 16.96 16.57 9.12
CA ASN A 72 17.93 15.70 8.48
C ASN A 72 17.60 15.51 6.97
N PRO A 73 18.47 15.98 6.06
CA PRO A 73 18.24 15.88 4.61
C PRO A 73 18.35 14.46 4.03
N THR A 74 18.89 13.49 4.78
CA THR A 74 18.84 12.05 4.42
C THR A 74 17.76 11.28 5.19
N SER A 75 16.88 11.99 5.89
CA SER A 75 15.82 11.39 6.69
C SER A 75 14.87 10.50 5.89
N PRO A 76 14.37 9.40 6.50
CA PRO A 76 13.33 8.53 5.93
C PRO A 76 11.94 9.17 5.85
N PHE A 77 11.75 10.36 6.44
CA PHE A 77 10.51 11.12 6.33
C PHE A 77 10.81 12.60 6.07
N TYR A 78 10.01 13.21 5.20
CA TYR A 78 10.05 14.65 4.94
C TYR A 78 8.67 15.22 4.64
N LEU A 79 8.35 16.33 5.29
CA LEU A 79 7.16 17.12 5.00
C LEU A 79 7.62 18.43 4.35
N ARG A 80 7.35 18.64 3.06
CA ARG A 80 7.76 19.87 2.36
C ARG A 80 6.84 21.03 2.79
N PRO A 81 7.36 22.07 3.46
CA PRO A 81 6.53 23.23 3.82
C PRO A 81 6.03 23.93 2.55
N ARG A 82 4.71 24.15 2.48
CA ARG A 82 4.05 24.85 1.37
C ARG A 82 2.74 25.49 1.84
N LEU A 83 2.36 26.62 1.24
CA LEU A 83 1.08 27.25 1.48
C LEU A 83 -0.03 26.44 0.78
N SER A 84 -0.65 25.52 1.52
CA SER A 84 -1.66 24.61 0.99
C SER A 84 -2.74 24.33 2.05
N PRO A 85 -4.00 24.77 1.82
CA PRO A 85 -5.11 24.47 2.73
C PRO A 85 -5.37 22.98 2.90
N SER A 86 -5.24 22.19 1.81
CA SER A 86 -5.40 20.74 1.86
C SER A 86 -4.31 20.07 2.71
N LEU A 87 -3.06 20.53 2.62
CA LEU A 87 -1.98 20.08 3.49
C LEU A 87 -2.22 20.46 4.95
N ALA A 88 -2.63 21.70 5.22
CA ALA A 88 -2.93 22.15 6.58
C ALA A 88 -4.05 21.33 7.24
N ARG A 89 -5.15 21.08 6.49
CA ARG A 89 -6.24 20.20 6.94
C ARG A 89 -5.75 18.78 7.19
N TRP A 90 -4.93 18.23 6.29
CA TRP A 90 -4.36 16.90 6.47
C TRP A 90 -3.47 16.81 7.71
N ILE A 91 -2.58 17.78 7.94
CA ILE A 91 -1.72 17.83 9.14
C ILE A 91 -2.55 17.91 10.42
N TRP A 92 -3.60 18.74 10.43
CA TRP A 92 -4.49 18.87 11.59
C TRP A 92 -5.22 17.55 11.87
N LEU A 93 -5.81 16.91 10.84
CA LEU A 93 -6.46 15.60 10.98
C LEU A 93 -5.48 14.52 11.40
N PHE A 94 -4.29 14.47 10.80
CA PHE A 94 -3.24 13.51 11.14
C PHE A 94 -2.81 13.65 12.60
N THR A 95 -2.63 14.89 13.05
CA THR A 95 -2.31 15.20 14.45
C THR A 95 -3.41 14.74 15.39
N LYS A 96 -4.68 15.01 15.05
CA LYS A 96 -5.85 14.60 15.84
C LYS A 96 -5.95 13.06 16.00
N HIS A 97 -5.54 12.30 14.98
CA HIS A 97 -5.61 10.83 15.00
C HIS A 97 -4.32 10.16 15.50
N SER A 98 -3.22 10.88 15.69
CA SER A 98 -1.95 10.34 16.20
C SER A 98 -1.98 10.11 17.73
N THR A 99 -2.91 9.28 18.21
CA THR A 99 -3.18 9.04 19.64
C THR A 99 -3.29 7.56 19.98
N LYS A 100 -3.01 7.18 21.24
CA LYS A 100 -3.15 5.78 21.69
C LYS A 100 -4.59 5.27 21.55
N ARG A 101 -5.56 6.16 21.77
CA ARG A 101 -6.99 5.86 21.60
C ARG A 101 -7.32 5.47 20.16
N HIS A 102 -6.77 6.19 19.18
CA HIS A 102 -6.97 5.88 17.76
C HIS A 102 -6.40 4.50 17.41
N VAL A 103 -5.16 4.21 17.85
CA VAL A 103 -4.54 2.89 17.66
C VAL A 103 -5.40 1.78 18.27
N SER A 104 -5.79 1.91 19.54
CA SER A 104 -6.64 0.92 20.23
C SER A 104 -7.98 0.69 19.54
N ASN A 105 -8.57 1.71 18.92
CA ASN A 105 -9.86 1.62 18.23
C ASN A 105 -9.76 1.01 16.83
N THR A 106 -8.55 0.95 16.24
CA THR A 106 -8.35 0.59 14.83
C THR A 106 -7.49 -0.65 14.62
N GLN A 107 -6.68 -1.04 15.61
CA GLN A 107 -5.77 -2.18 15.50
C GLN A 107 -6.45 -3.51 15.17
N GLU A 108 -7.62 -3.79 15.75
CA GLU A 108 -8.38 -5.01 15.47
C GLU A 108 -8.90 -5.01 14.03
N LEU A 109 -9.42 -3.86 13.56
CA LEU A 109 -9.86 -3.72 12.17
C LEU A 109 -8.71 -3.91 11.19
N LEU A 110 -7.55 -3.29 11.45
CA LEU A 110 -6.36 -3.43 10.61
C LEU A 110 -5.82 -4.87 10.63
N ARG A 111 -5.79 -5.51 11.79
CA ARG A 111 -5.46 -6.94 11.91
C ARG A 111 -6.40 -7.79 11.08
N ASP A 112 -7.72 -7.65 11.25
CA ASP A 112 -8.72 -8.49 10.60
C ASP A 112 -8.67 -8.33 9.07
N LEU A 113 -8.55 -7.09 8.59
CA LEU A 113 -8.33 -6.81 7.17
C LEU A 113 -7.05 -7.48 6.66
N SER A 114 -5.95 -7.37 7.40
CA SER A 114 -4.64 -7.86 6.94
C SER A 114 -4.55 -9.39 6.97
N LEU A 115 -5.10 -10.05 7.99
CA LEU A 115 -5.18 -11.51 8.07
C LEU A 115 -6.08 -12.08 6.97
N GLU A 116 -7.25 -11.49 6.75
CA GLU A 116 -8.14 -11.92 5.66
C GLU A 116 -7.49 -11.67 4.30
N SER A 117 -6.84 -10.53 4.09
CA SER A 117 -6.12 -10.25 2.85
C SER A 117 -4.96 -11.20 2.62
N ARG A 118 -4.24 -11.62 3.67
CA ARG A 118 -3.21 -12.65 3.58
C ARG A 118 -3.82 -14.00 3.18
N ARG A 119 -4.93 -14.41 3.79
CA ARG A 119 -5.66 -15.63 3.42
C ARG A 119 -6.01 -15.63 1.93
N LEU A 120 -6.52 -14.49 1.44
CA LEU A 120 -6.87 -14.29 0.03
C LEU A 120 -5.63 -14.28 -0.89
N HIS A 121 -4.49 -13.69 -0.49
CA HIS A 121 -3.25 -13.81 -1.26
C HIS A 121 -2.81 -15.27 -1.41
N VAL A 122 -2.90 -16.07 -0.35
CA VAL A 122 -2.55 -17.50 -0.37
C VAL A 122 -3.52 -18.29 -1.26
N GLU A 123 -4.80 -17.91 -1.29
CA GLU A 123 -5.78 -18.49 -2.20
C GLU A 123 -5.47 -18.14 -3.65
N LEU A 124 -5.24 -16.85 -3.94
CA LEU A 124 -4.86 -16.35 -5.26
C LEU A 124 -3.58 -17.03 -5.77
N SER A 125 -2.55 -17.20 -4.94
CA SER A 125 -1.29 -17.82 -5.37
C SER A 125 -1.40 -19.31 -5.72
N LYS A 126 -2.52 -19.96 -5.40
CA LYS A 126 -2.82 -21.34 -5.81
C LYS A 126 -3.56 -21.40 -7.14
N ASN A 127 -4.31 -20.35 -7.48
CA ASN A 127 -5.21 -20.32 -8.63
C ASN A 127 -4.62 -19.51 -9.79
N GLU A 128 -3.79 -18.51 -9.50
CA GLU A 128 -3.23 -17.57 -10.45
C GLU A 128 -1.71 -17.70 -10.53
N ASN A 129 -1.13 -17.29 -11.67
CA ASN A 129 0.29 -17.50 -11.96
C ASN A 129 1.19 -16.40 -11.37
N PHE A 130 1.40 -16.42 -10.05
CA PHE A 130 2.42 -15.60 -9.39
C PHE A 130 2.99 -16.29 -8.14
N PRO A 131 4.29 -16.14 -7.84
CA PRO A 131 4.88 -16.71 -6.63
C PRO A 131 4.55 -15.88 -5.39
N LEU A 132 4.07 -16.55 -4.34
CA LEU A 132 3.92 -15.98 -2.99
C LEU A 132 4.85 -16.70 -2.01
N ILE A 133 5.80 -15.97 -1.44
CA ILE A 133 6.74 -16.51 -0.45
C ILE A 133 6.16 -16.33 0.95
N GLN A 134 5.81 -17.46 1.59
CA GLN A 134 5.13 -17.52 2.89
C GLN A 134 6.09 -17.90 4.02
N LYS A 135 7.27 -17.26 4.06
CA LYS A 135 8.33 -17.54 5.06
C LYS A 135 8.39 -16.53 6.21
N GLY A 136 7.57 -15.50 6.17
CA GLY A 136 7.60 -14.40 7.14
C GLY A 136 8.42 -13.19 6.69
N LEU A 137 8.50 -12.23 7.60
CA LEU A 137 9.26 -10.98 7.49
C LEU A 137 10.19 -10.84 8.69
N LEU A 138 11.38 -10.28 8.46
CA LEU A 138 12.33 -9.90 9.53
C LEU A 138 12.31 -8.39 9.80
N MET A 139 11.90 -7.98 10.99
CA MET A 139 12.11 -6.62 11.49
C MET A 139 13.51 -6.53 12.12
N LEU A 140 14.49 -6.03 11.37
CA LEU A 140 15.89 -6.00 11.79
C LEU A 140 16.21 -4.74 12.59
N CYS A 141 16.90 -4.90 13.72
CA CYS A 141 17.27 -3.82 14.63
C CYS A 141 18.79 -3.75 14.83
N GLN A 142 19.40 -2.59 14.59
CA GLN A 142 20.83 -2.35 14.83
C GLN A 142 21.15 -1.82 16.23
N SER A 143 20.14 -1.40 16.99
CA SER A 143 20.29 -0.91 18.35
C SER A 143 19.48 -1.76 19.35
N ASN A 144 19.97 -1.84 20.59
CA ASN A 144 19.23 -2.48 21.69
C ASN A 144 17.91 -1.76 21.95
N ALA A 145 17.91 -0.42 21.91
CA ALA A 145 16.70 0.37 22.09
C ALA A 145 15.64 0.09 21.01
N GLY A 146 16.06 -0.06 19.74
CA GLY A 146 15.18 -0.45 18.66
C GLY A 146 14.60 -1.86 18.85
N LEU A 147 15.43 -2.81 19.28
CA LEU A 147 15.01 -4.18 19.57
C LEU A 147 14.02 -4.24 20.75
N GLU A 148 14.26 -3.50 21.82
CA GLU A 148 13.35 -3.39 22.97
C GLU A 148 12.01 -2.76 22.60
N GLU A 149 12.01 -1.77 21.70
CA GLU A 149 10.77 -1.15 21.18
C GLU A 149 9.96 -2.16 20.35
N GLU A 150 10.60 -2.85 19.41
CA GLU A 150 9.92 -3.84 18.55
C GLU A 150 9.49 -5.08 19.32
N ALA A 151 10.21 -5.50 20.37
CA ALA A 151 9.79 -6.59 21.24
C ALA A 151 8.49 -6.25 22.00
N LYS A 152 8.25 -4.99 22.35
CA LYS A 152 6.97 -4.56 22.94
C LYS A 152 5.84 -4.61 21.91
N VAL A 153 6.12 -4.25 20.66
CA VAL A 153 5.14 -4.39 19.56
C VAL A 153 4.80 -5.85 19.33
N ALA A 154 5.78 -6.76 19.39
CA ALA A 154 5.55 -8.21 19.32
C ALA A 154 4.63 -8.72 20.45
N GLU A 155 4.86 -8.26 21.69
CA GLU A 155 3.99 -8.59 22.83
C GLU A 155 2.55 -8.08 22.62
N GLU A 156 2.39 -6.83 22.16
CA GLU A 156 1.08 -6.28 21.81
C GLU A 156 0.40 -7.09 20.70
N ALA A 157 1.15 -7.54 19.70
CA ALA A 157 0.65 -8.36 18.60
C ALA A 157 0.11 -9.71 19.09
N HIS A 158 0.74 -10.34 20.08
CA HIS A 158 0.23 -11.57 20.70
C HIS A 158 -1.14 -11.38 21.35
N THR A 159 -1.38 -10.23 21.99
CA THR A 159 -2.72 -9.92 22.54
C THR A 159 -3.81 -9.80 21.46
N LEU A 160 -3.39 -9.51 20.23
CA LEU A 160 -4.24 -9.44 19.05
C LEU A 160 -4.34 -10.78 18.30
N GLY A 161 -3.66 -11.84 18.76
CA GLY A 161 -3.65 -13.15 18.12
C GLY A 161 -2.70 -13.27 16.93
N LEU A 162 -1.73 -12.36 16.81
CA LEU A 162 -0.65 -12.44 15.82
C LEU A 162 0.56 -13.17 16.39
N GLU A 163 1.25 -13.89 15.51
CA GLU A 163 2.49 -14.61 15.84
C GLU A 163 3.71 -13.71 15.61
N ALA A 164 4.66 -13.77 16.54
CA ALA A 164 5.90 -13.01 16.51
C ALA A 164 6.97 -13.76 17.33
N GLU A 165 8.23 -13.69 16.90
CA GLU A 165 9.37 -14.25 17.65
C GLU A 165 10.46 -13.18 17.79
N VAL A 166 10.90 -12.91 19.03
CA VAL A 166 12.07 -12.05 19.26
C VAL A 166 13.33 -12.88 19.01
N CYS A 167 14.11 -12.48 18.01
CA CYS A 167 15.29 -13.19 17.52
C CYS A 167 16.58 -12.51 17.96
N ASP A 168 17.53 -13.30 18.46
CA ASP A 168 18.93 -12.90 18.58
C ASP A 168 19.69 -13.10 17.26
N GLN A 169 20.98 -12.79 17.24
CA GLN A 169 21.81 -12.93 16.03
C GLN A 169 21.93 -14.36 15.52
N ASN A 170 21.95 -15.36 16.42
CA ASN A 170 22.05 -16.75 16.00
C ASN A 170 20.77 -17.17 15.30
N ARG A 171 19.61 -16.81 15.88
CA ARG A 171 18.31 -17.08 15.30
C ARG A 171 18.10 -16.37 13.97
N LEU A 172 18.55 -15.13 13.82
CA LEU A 172 18.53 -14.42 12.54
C LEU A 172 19.34 -15.16 11.46
N LYS A 173 20.51 -15.72 11.82
CA LYS A 173 21.35 -16.49 10.88
C LYS A 173 20.72 -17.83 10.49
N GLU A 174 19.98 -18.46 11.38
CA GLU A 174 19.22 -19.67 11.07
C GLU A 174 18.07 -19.38 10.09
N LEU A 175 17.35 -18.28 10.30
CA LEU A 175 16.24 -17.86 9.43
C LEU A 175 16.74 -17.38 8.07
N GLU A 176 17.83 -16.60 8.05
CA GLU A 176 18.42 -16.03 6.84
C GLU A 176 19.89 -16.46 6.67
N PRO A 177 20.15 -17.68 6.16
CA PRO A 177 21.50 -18.16 5.92
C PRO A 177 22.15 -17.60 4.64
N ASN A 178 21.36 -17.01 3.72
CA ASN A 178 21.84 -16.62 2.39
C ASN A 178 22.44 -15.20 2.35
N ALA A 179 22.26 -14.40 3.40
CA ALA A 179 22.75 -13.04 3.46
C ALA A 179 23.45 -12.76 4.80
N GLN A 180 24.50 -11.95 4.76
CA GLN A 180 25.07 -11.43 6.00
C GLN A 180 24.17 -10.32 6.54
N ILE A 181 23.71 -10.49 7.78
CA ILE A 181 22.92 -9.50 8.50
C ILE A 181 23.76 -8.88 9.61
N ASN A 182 23.94 -7.56 9.54
CA ASN A 182 24.51 -6.75 10.60
C ASN A 182 23.37 -6.11 11.43
N ALA A 183 22.84 -6.89 12.37
CA ALA A 183 21.81 -6.47 13.32
C ALA A 183 22.13 -7.01 14.72
N LYS A 184 21.66 -6.34 15.77
CA LYS A 184 21.77 -6.82 17.16
C LYS A 184 20.78 -7.95 17.45
N GLY A 185 19.65 -7.93 16.76
CA GLY A 185 18.55 -8.87 16.83
C GLY A 185 17.41 -8.36 15.94
N GLY A 186 16.23 -8.96 16.07
CA GLY A 186 15.05 -8.53 15.34
C GLY A 186 13.78 -9.24 15.78
N ILE A 187 12.68 -8.98 15.09
CA ILE A 187 11.42 -9.71 15.25
C ILE A 187 11.15 -10.49 13.97
N TRP A 188 10.87 -11.78 14.09
CA TRP A 188 10.36 -12.58 12.98
C TRP A 188 8.84 -12.66 13.05
N TRP A 189 8.19 -12.27 11.95
CA TRP A 189 6.75 -12.30 11.76
C TRP A 189 6.39 -13.46 10.81
N PRO A 190 6.12 -14.68 11.32
CA PRO A 190 5.93 -15.87 10.48
C PRO A 190 4.69 -15.79 9.57
N GLN A 191 3.72 -14.97 9.94
CA GLN A 191 2.49 -14.77 9.17
C GLN A 191 2.65 -13.76 8.03
N ASP A 192 3.74 -13.00 7.97
CA ASP A 192 3.97 -12.09 6.85
C ASP A 192 4.43 -12.88 5.59
N CYS A 193 4.20 -12.29 4.42
CA CYS A 193 4.59 -12.88 3.14
C CYS A 193 5.21 -11.80 2.24
N HIS A 194 5.79 -12.21 1.11
CA HIS A 194 6.14 -11.29 0.03
C HIS A 194 5.96 -11.91 -1.35
N LEU A 195 5.85 -11.04 -2.35
CA LEU A 195 5.67 -11.36 -3.76
C LEU A 195 6.31 -10.28 -4.65
N SER A 196 6.40 -10.57 -5.95
CA SER A 196 6.72 -9.57 -6.98
C SER A 196 5.45 -8.81 -7.38
N PRO A 197 5.35 -7.49 -7.14
CA PRO A 197 4.18 -6.71 -7.55
C PRO A 197 3.86 -6.82 -9.04
N GLU A 198 4.89 -6.88 -9.87
CA GLU A 198 4.78 -7.02 -11.32
C GLU A 198 4.09 -8.35 -11.69
N ASP A 199 4.54 -9.47 -11.12
CA ASP A 199 3.96 -10.79 -11.37
C ASP A 199 2.50 -10.85 -10.88
N PHE A 200 2.24 -10.26 -9.70
CA PHE A 200 0.89 -10.25 -9.14
C PHE A 200 -0.08 -9.40 -9.97
N ILE A 201 0.34 -8.20 -10.40
CA ILE A 201 -0.44 -7.33 -11.29
C ILE A 201 -0.74 -8.06 -12.60
N GLN A 202 0.27 -8.70 -13.20
CA GLN A 202 0.11 -9.41 -14.46
C GLN A 202 -0.86 -10.59 -14.32
N ALA A 203 -0.72 -11.39 -13.26
CA ALA A 203 -1.61 -12.51 -12.98
C ALA A 203 -3.08 -12.07 -12.82
N LEU A 204 -3.33 -10.96 -12.09
CA LEU A 204 -4.67 -10.41 -11.97
C LEU A 204 -5.23 -9.93 -13.33
N ARG A 205 -4.42 -9.23 -14.13
CA ARG A 205 -4.83 -8.76 -15.47
C ARG A 205 -5.23 -9.91 -16.38
N ASP A 206 -4.42 -10.96 -16.42
CA ASP A 206 -4.67 -12.14 -17.24
C ASP A 206 -5.96 -12.85 -16.80
N SER A 207 -6.18 -13.00 -15.49
CA SER A 207 -7.39 -13.60 -14.96
C SER A 207 -8.64 -12.77 -15.25
N ILE A 208 -8.57 -11.43 -15.13
CA ILE A 208 -9.70 -10.54 -15.48
C ILE A 208 -10.07 -10.70 -16.96
N LEU A 209 -9.09 -10.71 -17.87
CA LEU A 209 -9.33 -10.90 -19.30
C LEU A 209 -9.95 -12.27 -19.60
N GLN A 210 -9.46 -13.33 -18.97
CA GLN A 210 -9.99 -14.69 -19.13
C GLN A 210 -11.44 -14.81 -18.65
N ASN A 211 -11.82 -14.02 -17.64
CA ASN A 211 -13.18 -13.95 -17.11
C ASN A 211 -14.04 -12.87 -17.82
N GLY A 212 -13.60 -12.36 -18.97
CA GLY A 212 -14.39 -11.44 -19.81
C GLY A 212 -14.43 -9.99 -19.33
N GLY A 213 -13.58 -9.60 -18.37
CA GLY A 213 -13.39 -8.21 -18.01
C GLY A 213 -12.66 -7.42 -19.10
N GLU A 214 -12.98 -6.14 -19.20
CA GLU A 214 -12.47 -5.26 -20.25
C GLU A 214 -11.51 -4.20 -19.70
N PHE A 215 -10.46 -3.89 -20.47
CA PHE A 215 -9.54 -2.80 -20.18
C PHE A 215 -9.68 -1.71 -21.24
N THR A 216 -9.77 -0.46 -20.78
CA THR A 216 -9.84 0.73 -21.62
C THR A 216 -8.72 1.67 -21.23
N LEU A 217 -7.89 2.05 -22.21
CA LEU A 217 -6.87 3.06 -22.02
C LEU A 217 -7.54 4.45 -22.08
N GLY A 218 -7.51 5.18 -20.98
CA GLY A 218 -8.10 6.51 -20.89
C GLY A 218 -7.81 7.19 -19.56
N GLU A 219 -7.55 8.49 -19.60
CA GLU A 219 -7.42 9.30 -18.39
C GLU A 219 -8.77 9.96 -18.08
N VAL A 220 -9.42 9.53 -17.00
CA VAL A 220 -10.67 10.15 -16.52
C VAL A 220 -10.36 11.54 -15.97
N GLU A 221 -11.07 12.55 -16.46
CA GLU A 221 -10.95 13.93 -15.98
C GLU A 221 -12.20 14.45 -15.29
N LYS A 222 -13.39 13.93 -15.64
CA LYS A 222 -14.65 14.50 -15.18
C LYS A 222 -15.67 13.44 -14.78
N LEU A 223 -16.39 13.74 -13.70
CA LEU A 223 -17.57 13.00 -13.25
C LEU A 223 -18.78 13.91 -13.35
N GLU A 224 -19.88 13.42 -13.93
CA GLU A 224 -21.15 14.13 -13.95
C GLU A 224 -22.18 13.36 -13.12
N ALA A 225 -22.69 14.02 -12.10
CA ALA A 225 -23.77 13.49 -11.26
C ALA A 225 -25.13 14.05 -11.69
N ASP A 226 -26.13 13.19 -11.60
CA ASP A 226 -27.54 13.51 -11.69
C ASP A 226 -28.20 13.10 -10.35
N HIS A 227 -28.52 14.09 -9.53
CA HIS A 227 -28.98 13.91 -8.16
C HIS A 227 -28.06 12.98 -7.32
N ARG A 228 -28.57 11.82 -6.90
CA ARG A 228 -27.83 10.83 -6.08
C ARG A 228 -27.10 9.78 -6.91
N LYS A 229 -26.92 9.98 -8.22
CA LYS A 229 -26.23 9.01 -9.08
C LYS A 229 -25.18 9.69 -9.94
N VAL A 230 -23.99 9.11 -9.99
CA VAL A 230 -23.00 9.48 -11.00
C VAL A 230 -23.44 8.85 -12.32
N LYS A 231 -23.69 9.69 -13.32
CA LYS A 231 -24.25 9.28 -14.62
C LYS A 231 -23.15 9.03 -15.65
N ASN A 232 -22.20 9.95 -15.74
CA ASN A 232 -21.15 9.92 -16.75
C ASN A 232 -19.76 9.99 -16.09
N VAL A 233 -18.85 9.18 -16.63
CA VAL A 233 -17.41 9.24 -16.42
C VAL A 233 -16.78 9.65 -17.74
N ILE A 234 -16.10 10.79 -17.77
CA ILE A 234 -15.61 11.42 -19.00
C ILE A 234 -14.08 11.45 -18.97
N THR A 235 -13.47 10.95 -20.04
CA THR A 235 -12.02 10.96 -20.23
C THR A 235 -11.53 12.27 -20.86
N LYS A 236 -10.23 12.56 -20.75
CA LYS A 236 -9.58 13.69 -21.42
C LYS A 236 -9.71 13.66 -22.95
N SER A 237 -9.93 12.49 -23.54
CA SER A 237 -10.22 12.34 -24.97
C SER A 237 -11.66 12.74 -25.33
N GLY A 238 -12.52 12.99 -24.35
CA GLY A 238 -13.94 13.30 -24.53
C GLY A 238 -14.84 12.06 -24.64
N GLU A 239 -14.31 10.86 -24.42
CA GLU A 239 -15.11 9.64 -24.39
C GLU A 239 -15.95 9.59 -23.11
N ILE A 240 -17.19 9.13 -23.25
CA ILE A 240 -18.17 9.11 -22.17
C ILE A 240 -18.53 7.67 -21.85
N TYR A 241 -18.40 7.31 -20.58
CA TYR A 241 -18.75 6.00 -20.05
C TYR A 241 -19.84 6.14 -18.98
N SER A 242 -20.74 5.17 -18.92
CA SER A 242 -21.74 5.02 -17.88
C SER A 242 -21.78 3.56 -17.43
N ALA A 243 -22.23 3.34 -16.19
CA ALA A 243 -22.39 2.01 -15.60
C ALA A 243 -23.38 2.05 -14.44
N GLU A 244 -23.94 0.91 -14.09
CA GLU A 244 -24.82 0.80 -12.92
C GLU A 244 -24.08 1.08 -11.61
N THR A 245 -22.80 0.73 -11.52
CA THR A 245 -21.93 1.05 -10.38
C THR A 245 -20.58 1.56 -10.87
N ILE A 246 -20.11 2.65 -10.27
CA ILE A 246 -18.81 3.24 -10.55
C ILE A 246 -17.93 3.08 -9.31
N VAL A 247 -16.69 2.62 -9.50
CA VAL A 247 -15.71 2.46 -8.42
C VAL A 247 -14.51 3.36 -8.70
N LEU A 248 -14.18 4.26 -7.78
CA LEU A 248 -12.97 5.08 -7.87
C LEU A 248 -11.84 4.42 -7.07
N ALA A 249 -10.84 3.92 -7.78
CA ALA A 249 -9.66 3.24 -7.26
C ALA A 249 -8.35 3.85 -7.79
N GLY A 250 -8.39 5.10 -8.26
CA GLY A 250 -7.28 5.82 -8.90
C GLY A 250 -6.20 6.35 -7.95
N GLY A 251 -6.00 5.73 -6.78
CA GLY A 251 -5.00 6.16 -5.81
C GLY A 251 -5.17 7.62 -5.39
N ILE A 252 -4.06 8.39 -5.37
CA ILE A 252 -4.06 9.80 -4.96
C ILE A 252 -4.92 10.68 -5.87
N ASP A 253 -5.02 10.35 -7.17
CA ASP A 253 -5.76 11.14 -8.16
C ASP A 253 -7.28 11.09 -7.94
N THR A 254 -7.75 10.13 -7.12
CA THR A 254 -9.15 10.07 -6.70
C THR A 254 -9.60 11.36 -5.98
N THR A 255 -8.69 12.08 -5.32
CA THR A 255 -9.04 13.30 -4.56
C THR A 255 -9.59 14.43 -5.43
N GLU A 256 -9.16 14.54 -6.68
CA GLU A 256 -9.63 15.60 -7.57
C GLU A 256 -10.95 15.23 -8.24
N LEU A 257 -11.17 13.95 -8.57
CA LEU A 257 -12.42 13.47 -9.16
C LEU A 257 -13.60 13.60 -8.19
N VAL A 258 -13.43 13.18 -6.94
CA VAL A 258 -14.52 13.18 -5.94
C VAL A 258 -15.04 14.58 -5.57
N LYS A 259 -14.21 15.63 -5.71
CA LYS A 259 -14.63 17.01 -5.47
C LYS A 259 -15.72 17.48 -6.44
N GLN A 260 -15.75 16.92 -7.65
CA GLN A 260 -16.73 17.26 -8.68
C GLN A 260 -18.13 16.73 -8.35
N VAL A 261 -18.20 15.81 -7.38
CA VAL A 261 -19.40 15.15 -6.90
C VAL A 261 -19.56 15.36 -5.39
N ASP A 262 -19.22 16.56 -4.91
CA ASP A 262 -19.44 17.05 -3.55
C ASP A 262 -18.94 16.12 -2.42
N LEU A 263 -17.88 15.34 -2.69
CA LEU A 263 -17.21 14.51 -1.71
C LEU A 263 -15.78 15.02 -1.50
N THR A 264 -15.35 15.08 -0.24
CA THR A 264 -14.00 15.48 0.14
C THR A 264 -13.27 14.32 0.78
N LEU A 265 -12.12 13.95 0.23
CA LEU A 265 -11.22 12.94 0.78
C LEU A 265 -9.91 13.62 1.20
N PRO A 266 -9.72 13.97 2.49
CA PRO A 266 -8.43 14.45 2.97
C PRO A 266 -7.35 13.39 2.73
N MET A 267 -6.41 13.67 1.82
CA MET A 267 -5.36 12.72 1.46
C MET A 267 -4.16 13.48 0.90
N GLN A 268 -2.96 12.95 1.10
CA GLN A 268 -1.73 13.50 0.53
C GLN A 268 -0.92 12.39 -0.15
N GLY A 269 -0.20 12.75 -1.21
CA GLY A 269 0.75 11.86 -1.85
C GLY A 269 1.99 11.70 -0.96
N GLY A 270 2.25 10.47 -0.51
CA GLY A 270 3.47 10.06 0.15
C GLY A 270 4.47 9.51 -0.85
N LYS A 271 5.37 10.38 -1.33
CA LYS A 271 6.42 9.99 -2.28
C LYS A 271 7.36 8.96 -1.66
N GLY A 272 7.46 7.81 -2.30
CA GLY A 272 8.44 6.77 -1.99
C GLY A 272 9.34 6.48 -3.17
N TYR A 273 10.49 5.89 -2.89
CA TYR A 273 11.45 5.41 -3.87
C TYR A 273 11.58 3.89 -3.78
N SER A 274 11.92 3.26 -4.90
CA SER A 274 12.47 1.91 -4.88
C SER A 274 13.52 1.74 -5.96
N VAL A 275 14.50 0.89 -5.68
CA VAL A 275 15.49 0.43 -6.65
C VAL A 275 15.49 -1.09 -6.61
N THR A 276 15.53 -1.70 -7.79
CA THR A 276 15.56 -3.16 -7.92
C THR A 276 16.91 -3.56 -8.48
N LEU A 277 17.71 -4.25 -7.67
CA LEU A 277 19.01 -4.78 -8.05
C LEU A 277 18.81 -6.12 -8.78
N PRO A 278 19.17 -6.23 -10.07
CA PRO A 278 19.22 -7.52 -10.75
C PRO A 278 20.41 -8.34 -10.22
N GLU A 279 20.25 -9.66 -10.19
CA GLU A 279 21.32 -10.62 -9.88
C GLU A 279 22.11 -10.26 -8.60
N PRO A 280 21.42 -10.10 -7.45
CA PRO A 280 22.04 -9.72 -6.20
C PRO A 280 23.13 -10.72 -5.78
N ILE A 281 24.30 -10.22 -5.35
CA ILE A 281 25.42 -11.05 -4.87
C ILE A 281 25.04 -11.98 -3.69
N ALA A 282 24.02 -11.58 -2.91
CA ALA A 282 23.46 -12.36 -1.81
C ALA A 282 21.94 -12.15 -1.78
N ASN A 283 21.17 -13.18 -2.13
CA ASN A 283 19.71 -13.07 -2.23
C ASN A 283 19.04 -13.59 -0.94
N PRO A 284 18.45 -12.72 -0.10
CA PRO A 284 17.74 -13.15 1.10
C PRO A 284 16.58 -14.10 0.76
N LEU A 285 16.26 -15.00 1.69
CA LEU A 285 15.05 -15.83 1.66
C LEU A 285 13.80 -15.11 2.17
N LEU A 286 13.98 -14.18 3.11
CA LEU A 286 12.90 -13.39 3.70
C LEU A 286 12.98 -11.93 3.26
N CYS A 287 11.82 -11.28 3.19
CA CYS A 287 11.79 -9.83 3.16
C CYS A 287 12.10 -9.27 4.55
N SER A 288 12.60 -8.04 4.61
CA SER A 288 12.97 -7.39 5.86
C SER A 288 12.63 -5.91 5.91
N LEU A 289 12.37 -5.42 7.12
CA LEU A 289 12.23 -4.01 7.43
C LEU A 289 13.39 -3.60 8.34
N LEU A 290 14.12 -2.57 7.93
CA LEU A 290 15.28 -2.07 8.67
C LEU A 290 14.80 -0.98 9.63
N LYS A 291 14.71 -1.27 10.93
CA LYS A 291 14.09 -0.38 11.94
C LYS A 291 14.68 1.03 11.92
N GLU A 292 15.99 1.16 12.05
CA GLU A 292 16.67 2.45 12.10
C GLU A 292 16.74 3.15 10.73
N GLY A 293 16.79 2.37 9.64
CA GLY A 293 16.86 2.88 8.28
C GLY A 293 15.50 3.28 7.70
N ARG A 294 14.41 2.69 8.19
CA ARG A 294 13.05 2.73 7.60
C ARG A 294 13.07 2.35 6.12
N VAL A 295 13.78 1.28 5.81
CA VAL A 295 13.94 0.72 4.47
C VAL A 295 13.31 -0.66 4.44
N ALA A 296 12.56 -0.93 3.39
CA ALA A 296 12.03 -2.25 3.06
C ALA A 296 12.96 -2.94 2.07
N VAL A 297 13.27 -4.19 2.32
CA VAL A 297 14.12 -5.03 1.47
C VAL A 297 13.33 -6.28 1.13
N THR A 298 13.13 -6.54 -0.16
CA THR A 298 12.32 -7.68 -0.60
C THR A 298 13.03 -8.43 -1.72
N PRO A 299 13.37 -9.71 -1.50
CA PRO A 299 13.79 -10.57 -2.60
C PRO A 299 12.58 -10.87 -3.51
N MET A 300 12.78 -10.74 -4.82
CA MET A 300 11.75 -10.92 -5.84
C MET A 300 12.31 -11.83 -6.94
N GLY A 301 12.28 -13.13 -6.67
CA GLY A 301 12.91 -14.14 -7.53
C GLY A 301 14.42 -13.91 -7.63
N GLY A 302 14.92 -13.64 -8.84
CA GLY A 302 16.34 -13.35 -9.10
C GLY A 302 16.76 -11.88 -8.89
N THR A 303 15.91 -11.06 -8.26
CA THR A 303 16.18 -9.63 -8.02
C THR A 303 15.98 -9.26 -6.56
N LEU A 304 16.56 -8.14 -6.13
CA LEU A 304 16.40 -7.62 -4.77
C LEU A 304 15.91 -6.17 -4.81
N ARG A 305 14.71 -5.93 -4.28
CA ARG A 305 14.14 -4.59 -4.20
C ARG A 305 14.48 -3.92 -2.87
N VAL A 306 15.02 -2.72 -2.94
CA VAL A 306 15.27 -1.83 -1.80
C VAL A 306 14.35 -0.62 -1.95
N SER A 307 13.38 -0.49 -1.04
CA SER A 307 12.40 0.59 -1.06
C SER A 307 12.51 1.46 0.18
N GLY A 308 12.34 2.77 0.00
CA GLY A 308 12.51 3.70 1.09
C GLY A 308 11.94 5.08 0.85
N THR A 309 11.99 5.77 1.98
CA THR A 309 11.46 7.08 2.33
C THR A 309 9.97 7.31 2.10
N MET A 310 9.48 8.33 2.79
CA MET A 310 8.14 8.88 2.66
C MET A 310 8.26 10.41 2.65
N GLU A 311 7.97 11.04 1.52
CA GLU A 311 7.91 12.51 1.42
C GLU A 311 6.50 13.00 1.13
N ILE A 312 5.97 13.86 1.99
CA ILE A 312 4.72 14.59 1.73
C ILE A 312 5.09 15.87 0.97
N CYS A 313 5.07 15.77 -0.37
CA CYS A 313 5.54 16.83 -1.27
C CYS A 313 4.54 17.24 -2.35
N GLY A 314 3.26 16.89 -2.19
CA GLY A 314 2.23 17.15 -3.20
C GLY A 314 2.32 16.15 -4.35
N THR A 315 2.35 16.65 -5.58
CA THR A 315 2.42 15.84 -6.81
C THR A 315 3.84 15.73 -7.38
N ASP A 316 4.84 16.26 -6.68
CA ASP A 316 6.24 16.24 -7.10
C ASP A 316 6.81 14.81 -7.06
N THR A 317 7.08 14.24 -8.24
CA THR A 317 7.67 12.92 -8.43
C THR A 317 9.17 12.97 -8.77
N SER A 318 9.84 14.11 -8.61
CA SER A 318 11.30 14.17 -8.81
C SER A 318 12.06 13.31 -7.80
N VAL A 319 13.13 12.65 -8.25
CA VAL A 319 13.97 11.80 -7.40
C VAL A 319 15.08 12.61 -6.76
N SER A 320 15.14 12.58 -5.43
CA SER A 320 16.25 13.17 -4.67
C SER A 320 17.41 12.20 -4.55
N LYS A 321 18.50 12.44 -5.30
CA LYS A 321 19.74 11.63 -5.23
C LYS A 321 20.27 11.49 -3.80
N ARG A 322 20.15 12.55 -2.98
CA ARG A 322 20.61 12.54 -1.58
C ARG A 322 19.79 11.60 -0.69
N ARG A 323 18.47 11.57 -0.85
CA ARG A 323 17.61 10.66 -0.07
C ARG A 323 17.73 9.23 -0.54
N LEU A 324 17.82 9.02 -1.85
CA LEU A 324 18.10 7.70 -2.43
C LEU A 324 19.40 7.13 -1.88
N ARG A 325 20.48 7.93 -1.88
CA ARG A 325 21.75 7.56 -1.26
C ARG A 325 21.59 7.20 0.22
N GLY A 326 20.80 7.96 0.98
CA GLY A 326 20.50 7.63 2.38
C GLY A 326 19.80 6.28 2.57
N VAL A 327 18.86 5.93 1.68
CA VAL A 327 18.18 4.61 1.66
C VAL A 327 19.20 3.50 1.39
N LEU A 328 20.04 3.66 0.36
CA LEU A 328 21.04 2.66 -0.02
C LEU A 328 22.14 2.51 1.05
N GLU A 329 22.61 3.61 1.65
CA GLU A 329 23.55 3.58 2.77
C GLU A 329 22.95 2.88 4.00
N ALA A 330 21.66 3.09 4.28
CA ALA A 330 20.97 2.37 5.36
C ALA A 330 20.86 0.87 5.05
N PHE A 331 20.52 0.50 3.81
CA PHE A 331 20.52 -0.90 3.36
C PHE A 331 21.90 -1.56 3.55
N CYS A 332 22.97 -0.95 3.04
CA CYS A 332 24.32 -1.51 3.10
C CYS A 332 24.83 -1.62 4.55
N LYS A 333 24.34 -0.79 5.48
CA LYS A 333 24.67 -0.97 6.91
C LYS A 333 24.13 -2.27 7.48
N PHE A 334 22.94 -2.70 7.06
CA PHE A 334 22.33 -3.96 7.51
C PHE A 334 22.80 -5.17 6.71
N TYR A 335 23.10 -4.97 5.43
CA TYR A 335 23.62 -6.00 4.54
C TYR A 335 25.03 -5.63 4.06
N PRO A 336 26.07 -5.85 4.89
CA PRO A 336 27.43 -5.33 4.67
C PRO A 336 28.17 -5.95 3.49
N GLN A 337 27.60 -6.97 2.84
CA GLN A 337 28.10 -7.52 1.58
C GLN A 337 27.92 -6.52 0.42
N TYR A 338 26.95 -5.62 0.54
CA TYR A 338 26.63 -4.63 -0.46
C TYR A 338 27.32 -3.29 -0.20
N SER A 339 27.44 -2.53 -1.27
CA SER A 339 27.90 -1.15 -1.30
C SER A 339 26.93 -0.28 -2.10
N PRO A 340 26.83 1.04 -1.83
CA PRO A 340 25.99 1.92 -2.63
C PRO A 340 26.34 1.93 -4.13
N SER A 341 27.58 1.62 -4.50
CA SER A 341 28.03 1.51 -5.90
C SER A 341 27.36 0.39 -6.68
N ASP A 342 26.86 -0.65 -6.00
CA ASP A 342 26.11 -1.74 -6.64
C ASP A 342 24.81 -1.26 -7.29
N PHE A 343 24.36 -0.04 -6.96
CA PHE A 343 23.11 0.56 -7.42
C PHE A 343 23.30 1.77 -8.34
N GLU A 344 24.54 2.15 -8.69
CA GLU A 344 24.83 3.43 -9.37
C GLU A 344 24.18 3.59 -10.76
N ASN A 345 23.99 2.48 -11.48
CA ASN A 345 23.43 2.48 -12.84
C ASN A 345 21.96 2.04 -12.90
N LEU A 346 21.29 1.98 -11.75
CA LEU A 346 19.89 1.56 -11.67
C LEU A 346 18.97 2.78 -11.67
N GLU A 347 17.94 2.72 -12.50
CA GLU A 347 16.90 3.74 -12.53
C GLU A 347 15.96 3.56 -11.33
N PRO A 348 15.83 4.57 -10.45
CA PRO A 348 14.93 4.50 -9.32
C PRO A 348 13.48 4.71 -9.75
N TRP A 349 12.60 3.86 -9.26
CA TRP A 349 11.17 4.10 -9.33
C TRP A 349 10.74 5.12 -8.28
N VAL A 350 9.69 5.88 -8.59
CA VAL A 350 9.08 6.87 -7.71
C VAL A 350 7.56 6.89 -7.86
N GLY A 351 6.84 6.98 -6.74
CA GLY A 351 5.39 7.12 -6.77
C GLY A 351 4.79 7.65 -5.46
N LEU A 352 3.52 8.08 -5.55
CA LEU A 352 2.80 8.83 -4.53
C LEU A 352 1.76 7.97 -3.80
N ARG A 353 2.15 7.38 -2.68
CA ARG A 353 1.26 6.56 -1.84
C ARG A 353 0.05 7.39 -1.39
N PRO A 354 -1.20 6.91 -1.53
CA PRO A 354 -2.39 7.67 -1.16
C PRO A 354 -2.59 7.68 0.36
N CYS A 355 -1.99 8.65 1.06
CA CYS A 355 -1.96 8.68 2.52
C CYS A 355 -3.19 9.40 3.12
N SER A 356 -4.13 8.64 3.67
CA SER A 356 -5.21 9.17 4.51
C SER A 356 -4.66 9.67 5.85
N PRO A 357 -5.29 10.66 6.50
CA PRO A 357 -4.75 11.26 7.72
C PRO A 357 -4.90 10.37 8.96
N ASP A 358 -5.84 9.41 8.96
CA ASP A 358 -6.04 8.47 10.06
C ASP A 358 -5.33 7.12 9.84
N GLY A 359 -4.70 6.94 8.68
CA GLY A 359 -4.02 5.70 8.30
C GLY A 359 -4.97 4.57 7.88
N LEU A 360 -6.27 4.83 7.72
CA LEU A 360 -7.26 3.85 7.23
C LEU A 360 -7.63 4.12 5.76
N PRO A 361 -7.92 3.09 4.95
CA PRO A 361 -8.44 3.31 3.61
C PRO A 361 -9.82 3.99 3.62
N TYR A 362 -10.16 4.65 2.52
CA TYR A 362 -11.52 5.06 2.20
C TYR A 362 -12.16 3.92 1.39
N LEU A 363 -13.12 3.23 2.00
CA LEU A 363 -13.78 2.06 1.43
C LEU A 363 -15.28 2.10 1.70
N GLY A 364 -16.08 2.08 0.63
CA GLY A 364 -17.54 1.96 0.71
C GLY A 364 -18.26 2.88 -0.27
N PHE A 365 -19.59 2.90 -0.20
CA PHE A 365 -20.40 3.85 -0.97
C PHE A 365 -20.13 5.29 -0.54
N SER A 366 -20.15 6.20 -1.51
CA SER A 366 -20.24 7.63 -1.27
C SER A 366 -21.55 7.93 -0.51
N PRO A 367 -21.53 8.76 0.56
CA PRO A 367 -22.78 9.16 1.22
C PRO A 367 -23.67 10.03 0.31
N GLN A 368 -23.07 10.70 -0.69
CA GLN A 368 -23.76 11.54 -1.66
C GLN A 368 -24.40 10.73 -2.80
N HIS A 369 -23.82 9.59 -3.20
CA HIS A 369 -24.22 8.86 -4.40
C HIS A 369 -24.43 7.37 -4.17
N ASP A 370 -25.58 6.86 -4.61
CA ASP A 370 -26.03 5.48 -4.39
C ASP A 370 -25.29 4.45 -5.25
N ASN A 371 -24.63 4.91 -6.32
CA ASN A 371 -23.92 4.05 -7.28
C ASN A 371 -22.40 4.31 -7.34
N LEU A 372 -21.85 5.14 -6.44
CA LEU A 372 -20.43 5.44 -6.42
C LEU A 372 -19.77 4.77 -5.22
N ILE A 373 -18.80 3.90 -5.47
CA ILE A 373 -17.95 3.29 -4.45
C ILE A 373 -16.57 3.94 -4.50
N ILE A 374 -16.00 4.24 -3.35
CA ILE A 374 -14.62 4.70 -3.20
C ILE A 374 -13.80 3.55 -2.62
N ALA A 375 -12.62 3.29 -3.20
CA ALA A 375 -11.66 2.31 -2.73
C ALA A 375 -10.22 2.84 -2.93
N THR A 376 -9.78 3.71 -2.03
CA THR A 376 -8.45 4.34 -2.08
C THR A 376 -7.91 4.62 -0.67
N GLY A 377 -6.80 5.33 -0.53
CA GLY A 377 -6.30 5.79 0.78
C GLY A 377 -5.53 4.74 1.58
N HIS A 378 -5.14 3.63 0.95
CA HIS A 378 -4.43 2.53 1.60
C HIS A 378 -3.01 2.87 2.08
N SER A 379 -2.52 4.10 1.87
CA SER A 379 -1.20 4.53 2.32
C SER A 379 -0.10 3.57 1.84
N MET A 380 0.63 2.91 2.75
CA MET A 380 1.69 1.93 2.43
C MET A 380 1.14 0.50 2.23
N MET A 381 -0.11 0.26 2.61
CA MET A 381 -0.72 -1.07 2.70
C MET A 381 -1.47 -1.50 1.44
N GLY A 382 -1.38 -0.71 0.36
CA GLY A 382 -2.19 -0.90 -0.86
C GLY A 382 -2.11 -2.31 -1.45
N LEU A 383 -0.90 -2.85 -1.62
CA LEU A 383 -0.69 -4.21 -2.11
C LEU A 383 -1.16 -5.25 -1.08
N SER A 384 -0.74 -5.11 0.17
CA SER A 384 -1.12 -6.03 1.25
C SER A 384 -2.63 -6.15 1.45
N LEU A 385 -3.40 -5.07 1.26
CA LEU A 385 -4.85 -5.02 1.47
C LEU A 385 -5.66 -5.09 0.17
N ALA A 386 -5.02 -5.26 -0.99
CA ALA A 386 -5.72 -5.20 -2.27
C ALA A 386 -6.75 -6.34 -2.41
N PRO A 387 -6.42 -7.62 -2.13
CA PRO A 387 -7.40 -8.70 -2.24
C PRO A 387 -8.62 -8.53 -1.34
N VAL A 388 -8.43 -8.22 -0.05
CA VAL A 388 -9.58 -8.01 0.86
C VAL A 388 -10.41 -6.81 0.42
N THR A 389 -9.79 -5.73 -0.07
CA THR A 389 -10.51 -4.59 -0.62
C THR A 389 -11.36 -5.00 -1.82
N GLY A 390 -10.78 -5.78 -2.74
CA GLY A 390 -11.49 -6.28 -3.91
C GLY A 390 -12.70 -7.15 -3.55
N LYS A 391 -12.52 -8.10 -2.62
CA LYS A 391 -13.59 -8.96 -2.14
C LYS A 391 -14.72 -8.15 -1.48
N LEU A 392 -14.36 -7.19 -0.63
CA LEU A 392 -15.33 -6.32 0.05
C LEU A 392 -16.12 -5.44 -0.92
N VAL A 393 -15.47 -4.89 -1.96
CA VAL A 393 -16.18 -4.14 -3.01
C VAL A 393 -17.10 -5.05 -3.81
N ALA A 394 -16.67 -6.26 -4.17
CA ALA A 394 -17.53 -7.23 -4.86
C ALA A 394 -18.78 -7.59 -4.03
N ASP A 395 -18.62 -7.72 -2.71
CA ASP A 395 -19.74 -7.93 -1.80
C ASP A 395 -20.68 -6.72 -1.74
N LEU A 396 -20.15 -5.49 -1.69
CA LEU A 396 -20.95 -4.26 -1.75
C LEU A 396 -21.75 -4.14 -3.06
N VAL A 397 -21.12 -4.43 -4.21
CA VAL A 397 -21.78 -4.44 -5.52
C VAL A 397 -22.89 -5.48 -5.56
N SER A 398 -22.64 -6.67 -5.00
CA SER A 398 -23.59 -7.78 -4.96
C SER A 398 -24.73 -7.58 -3.95
N GLY A 399 -24.60 -6.64 -3.01
CA GLY A 399 -25.51 -6.48 -1.88
C GLY A 399 -25.33 -7.56 -0.80
N ASN A 400 -24.18 -8.23 -0.78
CA ASN A 400 -23.83 -9.22 0.23
C ASN A 400 -23.43 -8.54 1.53
N LYS A 401 -23.70 -9.19 2.66
CA LYS A 401 -23.26 -8.71 3.97
C LYS A 401 -21.76 -8.99 4.14
N SER A 402 -20.97 -7.92 4.33
CA SER A 402 -19.55 -8.03 4.69
C SER A 402 -19.36 -8.70 6.06
N THR A 403 -18.34 -9.55 6.16
CA THR A 403 -17.87 -10.12 7.43
C THR A 403 -17.12 -9.10 8.29
N ILE A 404 -16.51 -8.09 7.67
CA ILE A 404 -15.78 -7.01 8.34
C ILE A 404 -16.64 -5.75 8.39
N ASN A 405 -16.69 -5.08 9.55
CA ASN A 405 -17.42 -3.82 9.69
C ASN A 405 -16.67 -2.67 9.01
N LEU A 406 -17.27 -2.11 7.96
CA LEU A 406 -16.67 -1.05 7.15
C LEU A 406 -16.96 0.37 7.66
N SER A 407 -17.69 0.54 8.76
CA SER A 407 -18.14 1.86 9.23
C SER A 407 -16.98 2.84 9.46
N GLN A 408 -15.84 2.33 9.99
CA GLN A 408 -14.64 3.13 10.21
C GLN A 408 -13.90 3.48 8.92
N LEU A 409 -14.18 2.78 7.81
CA LEU A 409 -13.57 3.00 6.51
C LEU A 409 -14.41 3.91 5.61
N SER A 410 -15.57 4.37 6.08
CA SER A 410 -16.50 5.19 5.31
C SER A 410 -15.80 6.34 4.56
N PRO A 411 -16.09 6.54 3.26
CA PRO A 411 -15.56 7.67 2.50
C PRO A 411 -15.98 9.04 3.07
N GLY A 412 -17.09 9.09 3.82
CA GLY A 412 -17.65 10.31 4.40
C GLY A 412 -17.27 10.62 5.85
N ARG A 413 -16.21 9.99 6.39
CA ARG A 413 -15.88 10.08 7.83
C ARG A 413 -15.23 11.40 8.29
N PHE A 414 -15.01 12.38 7.40
CA PHE A 414 -14.29 13.63 7.68
C PHE A 414 -15.01 14.91 7.25
#